data_AF-A0A958H243-F1
#
_entry.id   AF-A0A958H243-F1
#
_cell.length_a   1.000
_cell.length_b   1.000
_cell.length_c   1.000
_cell.angle_alpha   90.00
_cell.angle_beta   90.00
_cell.angle_gamma   90.00
#
_symmetry.space_group_name_H-M   'P 1'
#
loop_
_entity.id
_entity.type
_entity.pdbx_description
1 polymer ?
#
loop_
_entity_poly.entity_id
_entity_poly.type
_entity_poly.pdbx_seq_one_letter_code
_entity_poly.pdbx_strand_id
1 'polypeptide(L)'
;TQPPNPDLQRAFTTLEEGESWLLKPKMRGGNLRLWSPGIKLGVKPNTFFHLTECFGPVLGLMRADNLDHAIELANAPDFGLTSGLHSLDRREIKRWRDKIQAGNLYINRHITGAIVQRQPFGGWKASSVGPGAKAGGANYVLQLGRWSQVDTPKNQADVSSEVNVVLQRCLAMVKGETALEELNAAAGSYAWAWQTHYGREHDPSQILGEANEFRYRPCPMVLVRADGEADALDVCKIALAARTCGVPLTISLPPAATQWAWWGSANDIQVVLEDEAAFIERLRKAKVDTRLRSPQPVVAAIHQAANEVDVAVIDEPVLSNGRLELRYYLREQAISYTYHRYGNIITPPKGEVR
;
A
#
# COMPACT_ATOMS: atom_id res chain seq x y z
N THR A 1 5.50 9.88 30.94
CA THR A 1 6.06 8.57 30.55
C THR A 1 5.37 7.49 31.34
N GLN A 2 5.04 6.36 30.72
CA GLN A 2 4.35 5.22 31.36
C GLN A 2 5.39 4.14 31.72
N PRO A 3 5.12 3.29 32.74
CA PRO A 3 5.94 2.10 32.97
C PRO A 3 5.86 1.15 31.76
N PRO A 4 6.85 0.25 31.57
CA PRO A 4 6.84 -0.71 30.46
C PRO A 4 5.61 -1.62 30.55
N ASN A 5 4.94 -1.82 29.41
CA ASN A 5 3.92 -2.85 29.25
C ASN A 5 4.58 -4.26 29.25
N PRO A 6 3.81 -5.36 29.23
CA PRO A 6 4.38 -6.70 29.25
C PRO A 6 5.42 -6.98 28.16
N ASP A 7 5.19 -6.50 26.94
CA ASP A 7 6.09 -6.71 25.79
C ASP A 7 7.40 -5.96 25.95
N LEU A 8 7.35 -4.68 26.31
CA LEU A 8 8.54 -3.87 26.58
C LEU A 8 9.30 -4.39 27.80
N GLN A 9 8.58 -4.83 28.84
CA GLN A 9 9.19 -5.42 30.02
C GLN A 9 9.93 -6.71 29.66
N ARG A 10 9.34 -7.58 28.84
CA ARG A 10 9.98 -8.78 28.31
C ARG A 10 11.22 -8.39 27.50
N ALA A 11 11.11 -7.42 26.59
CA ALA A 11 12.21 -6.94 25.78
C ALA A 11 13.39 -6.42 26.61
N PHE A 12 13.14 -5.76 27.75
CA PHE A 12 14.21 -5.26 28.62
C PHE A 12 14.94 -6.34 29.42
N THR A 13 14.24 -7.43 29.76
CA THR A 13 14.68 -8.33 30.84
C THR A 13 15.01 -9.74 30.37
N THR A 14 14.47 -10.16 29.24
CA THR A 14 14.55 -11.54 28.75
C THR A 14 15.34 -11.61 27.44
N LEU A 15 16.20 -12.60 27.31
CA LEU A 15 16.89 -12.98 26.06
C LEU A 15 16.30 -14.31 25.59
N GLU A 16 16.17 -14.47 24.28
CA GLU A 16 15.84 -15.77 23.68
C GLU A 16 17.11 -16.60 23.42
N GLU A 17 16.94 -17.87 23.05
CA GLU A 17 18.06 -18.76 22.79
C GLU A 17 18.99 -18.21 21.68
N GLY A 18 20.29 -18.20 21.96
CA GLY A 18 21.29 -17.65 21.05
C GLY A 18 21.41 -16.12 21.09
N GLU A 19 20.54 -15.40 21.83
CA GLU A 19 20.70 -13.97 22.04
C GLU A 19 21.69 -13.66 23.17
N SER A 20 22.32 -12.48 23.10
CA SER A 20 23.12 -11.92 24.18
C SER A 20 22.99 -10.39 24.23
N TRP A 21 23.36 -9.78 25.36
CA TRP A 21 23.38 -8.33 25.48
C TRP A 21 24.73 -7.77 25.03
N LEU A 22 24.74 -6.95 23.99
CA LEU A 22 25.85 -6.01 23.76
C LEU A 22 25.78 -4.86 24.79
N LEU A 23 24.56 -4.38 25.03
CA LEU A 23 24.25 -3.39 26.06
C LEU A 23 22.97 -3.80 26.77
N LYS A 24 23.04 -4.11 28.07
CA LYS A 24 21.86 -4.48 28.84
C LYS A 24 21.12 -3.23 29.35
N PRO A 25 19.80 -3.10 29.12
CA PRO A 25 18.97 -2.07 29.73
C PRO A 25 19.07 -2.08 31.25
N LYS A 26 19.10 -0.89 31.86
CA LYS A 26 19.12 -0.72 33.32
C LYS A 26 18.06 0.30 33.73
N MET A 27 17.17 -0.11 34.63
CA MET A 27 16.30 0.80 35.34
C MET A 27 17.15 1.73 36.22
N ARG A 28 16.83 3.02 36.24
CA ARG A 28 17.59 4.04 36.97
C ARG A 28 16.86 4.44 38.24
N GLY A 29 17.56 4.37 39.38
CA GLY A 29 17.07 4.88 40.67
C GLY A 29 15.74 4.27 41.13
N GLY A 30 15.44 3.02 40.77
CA GLY A 30 14.14 2.39 41.08
C GLY A 30 12.95 2.96 40.31
N ASN A 31 13.17 3.89 39.38
CA ASN A 31 12.10 4.51 38.61
C ASN A 31 11.73 3.65 37.40
N LEU A 32 10.56 3.01 37.46
CA LEU A 32 10.03 2.14 36.41
C LEU A 32 9.88 2.82 35.05
N ARG A 33 9.87 4.16 34.99
CA ARG A 33 9.73 4.95 33.77
C ARG A 33 11.07 5.39 33.18
N LEU A 34 12.19 5.08 33.83
CA LEU A 34 13.52 5.54 33.44
C LEU A 34 14.45 4.35 33.23
N TRP A 35 14.65 4.01 31.96
CA TRP A 35 15.52 2.91 31.53
C TRP A 35 16.63 3.43 30.63
N SER A 36 17.84 2.88 30.79
CA SER A 36 18.91 3.06 29.80
C SER A 36 18.60 2.26 28.53
N PRO A 37 19.19 2.61 27.38
CA PRO A 37 19.02 1.81 26.17
C PRO A 37 19.60 0.40 26.31
N GLY A 38 19.13 -0.50 25.46
CA GLY A 38 19.70 -1.83 25.29
C GLY A 38 19.93 -2.23 23.84
N ILE A 39 20.86 -3.16 23.63
CA ILE A 39 21.19 -3.73 22.33
C ILE A 39 21.31 -5.26 22.47
N LYS A 40 20.39 -5.98 21.84
CA LYS A 40 20.40 -7.44 21.70
C LYS A 40 21.24 -7.84 20.50
N LEU A 41 22.12 -8.82 20.68
CA LEU A 41 22.83 -9.51 19.61
C LEU A 41 22.16 -10.84 19.32
N GLY A 42 22.19 -11.27 18.06
CA GLY A 42 21.80 -12.62 17.67
C GLY A 42 20.30 -12.84 17.59
N VAL A 43 19.51 -11.77 17.47
CA VAL A 43 18.05 -11.87 17.25
C VAL A 43 17.80 -12.75 16.02
N LYS A 44 17.02 -13.81 16.19
CA LYS A 44 16.73 -14.78 15.13
C LYS A 44 15.45 -14.45 14.38
N PRO A 45 15.29 -14.91 13.13
CA PRO A 45 14.02 -14.78 12.41
C PRO A 45 12.87 -15.42 13.18
N ASN A 46 11.68 -14.86 13.05
CA ASN A 46 10.43 -15.33 13.66
C ASN A 46 10.41 -15.44 15.21
N THR A 47 11.37 -14.81 15.89
CA THR A 47 11.34 -14.67 17.35
C THR A 47 10.42 -13.54 17.80
N PHE A 48 10.11 -13.50 19.10
CA PHE A 48 9.30 -12.43 19.70
C PHE A 48 9.85 -11.04 19.33
N PHE A 49 11.14 -10.78 19.56
CA PHE A 49 11.69 -9.45 19.36
C PHE A 49 11.77 -9.04 17.88
N HIS A 50 11.79 -10.00 16.95
CA HIS A 50 11.74 -9.72 15.52
C HIS A 50 10.33 -9.33 15.05
N LEU A 51 9.29 -9.96 15.58
CA LEU A 51 7.92 -9.81 15.12
C LEU A 51 7.06 -8.85 15.97
N THR A 52 7.53 -8.45 17.16
CA THR A 52 6.77 -7.63 18.10
C THR A 52 7.38 -6.23 18.28
N GLU A 53 6.59 -5.20 18.01
CA GLU A 53 6.94 -3.82 18.34
C GLU A 53 6.87 -3.60 19.86
N CYS A 54 8.03 -3.39 20.48
CA CYS A 54 8.13 -3.20 21.92
C CYS A 54 8.03 -1.74 22.37
N PHE A 55 8.02 -0.77 21.44
CA PHE A 55 7.82 0.66 21.70
C PHE A 55 8.72 1.28 22.80
N GLY A 56 10.01 0.93 22.81
CA GLY A 56 10.97 1.43 23.79
C GLY A 56 12.43 1.41 23.32
N PRO A 57 13.38 1.84 24.16
CA PRO A 57 14.78 2.04 23.79
C PRO A 57 15.59 0.73 23.74
N VAL A 58 15.15 -0.23 22.93
CA VAL A 58 15.85 -1.51 22.72
C VAL A 58 16.05 -1.73 21.22
N LEU A 59 17.29 -1.99 20.83
CA LEU A 59 17.67 -2.34 19.45
C LEU A 59 18.00 -3.83 19.37
N GLY A 60 17.58 -4.49 18.30
CA GLY A 60 17.94 -5.88 17.99
C GLY A 60 18.84 -5.94 16.77
N LEU A 61 19.94 -6.69 16.86
CA LEU A 61 20.82 -6.96 15.74
C LEU A 61 20.58 -8.38 15.22
N MET A 62 20.19 -8.44 13.96
CA MET A 62 20.05 -9.68 13.17
C MET A 62 21.20 -9.77 12.16
N ARG A 63 21.61 -10.99 11.84
CA ARG A 63 22.57 -11.26 10.77
C ARG A 63 21.85 -11.93 9.60
N ALA A 64 21.97 -11.35 8.42
CA ALA A 64 21.56 -11.95 7.16
C ALA A 64 22.77 -12.42 6.36
N ASP A 65 22.57 -13.37 5.45
CA ASP A 65 23.64 -13.92 4.62
C ASP A 65 23.92 -13.05 3.38
N ASN A 66 22.92 -12.33 2.91
CA ASN A 66 22.98 -11.41 1.79
C ASN A 66 21.80 -10.42 1.84
N LEU A 67 21.75 -9.49 0.87
CA LEU A 67 20.73 -8.44 0.82
C LEU A 67 19.30 -8.99 0.64
N ASP A 68 19.09 -10.05 -0.14
CA ASP A 68 17.74 -10.62 -0.30
C ASP A 68 17.23 -11.21 1.00
N HIS A 69 18.06 -11.99 1.68
CA HIS A 69 17.72 -12.51 3.00
C HIS A 69 17.44 -11.35 3.97
N ALA A 70 18.21 -10.26 3.95
CA ALA A 70 17.94 -9.08 4.78
C ALA A 70 16.58 -8.41 4.46
N ILE A 71 16.21 -8.34 3.18
CA ILE A 71 14.90 -7.81 2.75
C ILE A 71 13.76 -8.73 3.19
N GLU A 72 13.94 -10.05 3.08
CA GLU A 72 12.97 -11.04 3.56
C GLU A 72 12.73 -10.90 5.06
N LEU A 73 13.80 -10.76 5.87
CA LEU A 73 13.68 -10.48 7.30
C LEU A 73 12.95 -9.16 7.56
N ALA A 74 13.33 -8.07 6.88
CA ALA A 74 12.69 -6.77 7.07
C ALA A 74 11.20 -6.75 6.65
N ASN A 75 10.80 -7.61 5.71
CA ASN A 75 9.43 -7.73 5.24
C ASN A 75 8.60 -8.76 6.04
N ALA A 76 9.21 -9.55 6.91
CA ALA A 76 8.53 -10.63 7.64
C ALA A 76 7.52 -10.14 8.70
N PRO A 77 7.75 -9.05 9.44
CA PRO A 77 6.73 -8.50 10.33
C PRO A 77 5.46 -8.09 9.58
N ASP A 78 4.32 -8.14 10.26
CA ASP A 78 3.03 -7.67 9.75
C ASP A 78 2.97 -6.14 9.60
N PHE A 79 4.07 -5.44 9.90
CA PHE A 79 4.19 -3.99 9.80
C PHE A 79 5.01 -3.58 8.56
N GLY A 80 4.77 -2.35 8.10
CA GLY A 80 5.40 -1.78 6.92
C GLY A 80 5.46 -0.26 7.00
N LEU A 81 5.89 0.30 8.14
CA LEU A 81 5.88 1.74 8.36
C LEU A 81 7.11 2.43 7.74
N THR A 82 8.28 2.22 8.33
CA THR A 82 9.55 2.81 7.87
C THR A 82 10.60 1.72 7.65
N SER A 83 11.45 1.89 6.65
CA SER A 83 12.60 1.02 6.43
C SER A 83 13.80 1.81 5.90
N GLY A 84 15.01 1.38 6.26
CA GLY A 84 16.24 2.06 5.92
C GLY A 84 17.28 1.13 5.29
N LEU A 85 18.00 1.61 4.29
CA LEU A 85 19.20 0.96 3.75
C LEU A 85 20.40 1.89 3.87
N HIS A 86 21.50 1.38 4.41
CA HIS A 86 22.81 2.02 4.32
C HIS A 86 23.68 1.25 3.33
N SER A 87 23.80 1.75 2.10
CA SER A 87 24.66 1.21 1.05
C SER A 87 25.04 2.30 0.05
N LEU A 88 26.25 2.21 -0.50
CA LEU A 88 26.71 3.05 -1.61
C LEU A 88 26.59 2.35 -2.97
N ASP A 89 26.26 1.05 -2.98
CA ASP A 89 26.09 0.29 -4.21
C ASP A 89 24.70 0.54 -4.81
N ARG A 90 24.67 1.11 -6.02
CA ARG A 90 23.43 1.43 -6.73
C ARG A 90 22.59 0.19 -7.04
N ARG A 91 23.21 -0.97 -7.24
CA ARG A 91 22.52 -2.23 -7.52
C ARG A 91 21.78 -2.72 -6.27
N GLU A 92 22.41 -2.57 -5.10
CA GLU A 92 21.78 -2.87 -3.82
C GLU A 92 20.63 -1.92 -3.52
N ILE A 93 20.84 -0.61 -3.72
CA ILE A 93 19.81 0.42 -3.53
C ILE A 93 18.59 0.11 -4.41
N LYS A 94 18.80 -0.14 -5.71
CA LYS A 94 17.71 -0.48 -6.64
C LYS A 94 16.98 -1.73 -6.20
N ARG A 95 17.73 -2.81 -5.89
CA ARG A 95 17.15 -4.10 -5.47
C ARG A 95 16.31 -3.96 -4.21
N TRP A 96 16.79 -3.21 -3.22
CA TRP A 96 16.07 -2.95 -1.98
C TRP A 96 14.83 -2.09 -2.22
N ARG A 97 14.95 -0.97 -2.95
CA ARG A 97 13.84 -0.07 -3.30
C ARG A 97 12.69 -0.80 -4.02
N ASP A 98 13.00 -1.79 -4.84
CA ASP A 98 12.00 -2.54 -5.62
C ASP A 98 11.28 -3.61 -4.79
N LYS A 99 11.92 -4.14 -3.75
CA LYS A 99 11.43 -5.31 -2.99
C LYS A 99 10.96 -5.01 -1.57
N ILE A 100 11.42 -3.93 -0.95
CA ILE A 100 11.06 -3.60 0.43
C ILE A 100 9.58 -3.18 0.53
N GLN A 101 8.88 -3.67 1.55
CA GLN A 101 7.46 -3.46 1.77
C GLN A 101 7.22 -2.53 2.94
N ALA A 102 7.51 -1.24 2.74
CA ALA A 102 7.21 -0.20 3.70
C ALA A 102 6.77 1.11 3.03
N GLY A 103 5.96 1.90 3.73
CA GLY A 103 5.46 3.17 3.19
C GLY A 103 6.52 4.27 3.12
N ASN A 104 7.47 4.33 4.05
CA ASN A 104 8.53 5.34 4.09
C ASN A 104 9.91 4.69 4.00
N LEU A 105 10.63 4.97 2.91
CA LEU A 105 11.94 4.41 2.62
C LEU A 105 13.03 5.47 2.80
N TYR A 106 14.14 5.09 3.42
CA TYR A 106 15.25 5.98 3.70
C TYR A 106 16.57 5.34 3.26
N ILE A 107 17.37 6.05 2.49
CA ILE A 107 18.64 5.55 1.98
C ILE A 107 19.77 6.45 2.47
N ASN A 108 20.75 5.85 3.15
CA ASN A 108 21.92 6.50 3.74
C ASN A 108 21.61 7.59 4.77
N ARG A 109 20.53 7.40 5.53
CA ARG A 109 20.08 8.31 6.59
C ARG A 109 19.22 7.58 7.63
N HIS A 110 18.95 8.25 8.76
CA HIS A 110 18.00 7.74 9.76
C HIS A 110 16.56 7.65 9.22
N ILE A 111 15.74 6.80 9.83
CA ILE A 111 14.37 6.47 9.37
C ILE A 111 13.26 7.25 10.10
N THR A 112 13.61 8.11 11.06
CA THR A 112 12.67 8.93 11.83
C THR A 112 12.72 10.40 11.40
N GLY A 113 11.81 11.23 11.94
CA GLY A 113 11.83 12.68 11.69
C GLY A 113 11.33 13.06 10.30
N ALA A 114 10.30 12.38 9.80
CA ALA A 114 9.65 12.71 8.53
C ALA A 114 9.13 14.16 8.56
N ILE A 115 9.44 14.91 7.49
CA ILE A 115 9.03 16.31 7.31
C ILE A 115 7.85 16.33 6.33
N VAL A 116 6.80 17.09 6.67
CA VAL A 116 5.61 17.30 5.83
C VAL A 116 6.02 17.65 4.40
N GLN A 117 5.31 17.09 3.42
CA GLN A 117 5.56 17.20 1.97
C GLN A 117 6.87 16.59 1.46
N ARG A 118 7.97 16.63 2.24
CA ARG A 118 9.24 15.97 1.86
C ARG A 118 9.12 14.46 1.96
N GLN A 119 8.68 13.97 3.11
CA GLN A 119 8.44 12.54 3.32
C GLN A 119 7.04 12.35 3.91
N PRO A 120 5.95 12.50 3.11
CA PRO A 120 4.61 12.18 3.56
C PRO A 120 4.59 10.83 4.29
N PHE A 121 3.95 10.79 5.45
CA PHE A 121 4.15 9.72 6.41
C PHE A 121 2.95 8.80 6.52
N GLY A 122 3.22 7.49 6.50
CA GLY A 122 2.19 6.45 6.60
C GLY A 122 2.74 5.11 6.13
N GLY A 123 2.28 4.01 6.73
CA GLY A 123 2.78 2.67 6.45
C GLY A 123 1.86 1.83 5.56
N TRP A 124 2.30 0.60 5.33
CA TRP A 124 1.51 -0.48 4.73
C TRP A 124 1.27 -1.59 5.75
N LYS A 125 0.49 -2.60 5.38
CA LYS A 125 0.13 -3.73 6.23
C LYS A 125 -0.55 -3.24 7.54
N ALA A 126 -0.27 -3.88 8.68
CA ALA A 126 -0.80 -3.50 9.98
C ALA A 126 -0.32 -2.12 10.49
N SER A 127 0.53 -1.40 9.73
CA SER A 127 0.90 -0.02 10.04
C SER A 127 -0.11 1.03 9.55
N SER A 128 -1.21 0.60 8.93
CA SER A 128 -2.31 1.49 8.51
C SER A 128 -3.64 0.74 8.49
N VAL A 129 -4.72 1.45 8.78
CA VAL A 129 -6.10 0.98 8.56
C VAL A 129 -6.79 1.98 7.63
N GLY A 130 -7.52 1.49 6.62
CA GLY A 130 -8.27 2.29 5.67
C GLY A 130 -7.56 2.53 4.32
N PRO A 131 -7.98 3.55 3.54
CA PRO A 131 -7.46 3.80 2.18
C PRO A 131 -5.97 4.17 2.14
N GLY A 132 -5.41 4.62 3.26
CA GLY A 132 -3.97 4.67 3.48
C GLY A 132 -3.24 5.83 2.77
N ALA A 133 -3.90 6.96 2.52
CA ALA A 133 -3.16 8.15 2.07
C ALA A 133 -2.30 8.71 3.21
N LYS A 134 -1.10 9.20 2.87
CA LYS A 134 -0.09 9.62 3.83
C LYS A 134 -0.38 11.00 4.41
N ALA A 135 -0.23 11.12 5.73
CA ALA A 135 -0.30 12.41 6.40
C ALA A 135 0.81 13.34 5.89
N GLY A 136 0.46 14.62 5.67
CA GLY A 136 1.36 15.58 5.05
C GLY A 136 1.61 15.35 3.55
N GLY A 137 0.84 14.45 2.92
CA GLY A 137 0.81 14.22 1.46
C GLY A 137 -0.43 14.82 0.80
N ALA A 138 -0.41 14.88 -0.54
CA ALA A 138 -1.42 15.59 -1.33
C ALA A 138 -2.84 14.98 -1.25
N ASN A 139 -2.96 13.71 -0.89
CA ASN A 139 -4.24 12.99 -0.89
C ASN A 139 -4.90 12.89 0.48
N TYR A 140 -4.23 13.30 1.57
CA TYR A 140 -4.74 13.06 2.93
C TYR A 140 -6.10 13.73 3.17
N VAL A 141 -6.23 15.00 2.77
CA VAL A 141 -7.46 15.79 2.93
C VAL A 141 -8.60 15.22 2.10
N LEU A 142 -8.31 14.57 0.96
CA LEU A 142 -9.34 13.99 0.08
C LEU A 142 -10.11 12.86 0.76
N GLN A 143 -9.54 12.24 1.81
CA GLN A 143 -10.19 11.18 2.59
C GLN A 143 -11.22 11.73 3.60
N LEU A 144 -11.19 13.05 3.88
CA LEU A 144 -12.05 13.69 4.88
C LEU A 144 -13.33 14.27 4.27
N GLY A 145 -13.81 13.68 3.17
CA GLY A 145 -15.00 14.12 2.46
C GLY A 145 -15.58 13.02 1.58
N ARG A 146 -16.79 13.26 1.08
CA ARG A 146 -17.46 12.38 0.10
C ARG A 146 -17.42 13.03 -1.27
N TRP A 147 -17.23 12.20 -2.29
CA TRP A 147 -17.11 12.66 -3.67
C TRP A 147 -18.27 12.10 -4.49
N SER A 148 -18.88 12.95 -5.30
CA SER A 148 -19.91 12.57 -6.26
C SER A 148 -19.55 13.08 -7.65
N GLN A 149 -19.96 12.32 -8.67
CA GLN A 149 -19.82 12.75 -10.05
C GLN A 149 -20.92 13.75 -10.38
N VAL A 150 -20.54 14.88 -10.98
CA VAL A 150 -21.46 15.93 -11.42
C VAL A 150 -21.44 16.16 -12.92
N ASP A 151 -20.39 15.68 -13.60
CA ASP A 151 -20.18 15.82 -15.04
C ASP A 151 -19.15 14.77 -15.52
N THR A 152 -19.08 14.58 -16.84
CA THR A 152 -18.13 13.69 -17.51
C THR A 152 -16.70 14.25 -17.42
N PRO A 153 -15.67 13.41 -17.17
CA PRO A 153 -14.28 13.88 -17.11
C PRO A 153 -13.81 14.54 -18.43
N LYS A 154 -13.25 15.74 -18.32
CA LYS A 154 -12.73 16.51 -19.47
C LYS A 154 -11.31 16.12 -19.88
N ASN A 155 -10.46 15.79 -18.90
CA ASN A 155 -9.09 15.37 -19.16
C ASN A 155 -9.07 13.87 -19.50
N GLN A 156 -8.61 13.54 -20.69
CA GLN A 156 -8.53 12.17 -21.21
C GLN A 156 -7.20 11.96 -21.94
N ALA A 157 -6.79 10.70 -22.07
CA ALA A 157 -5.61 10.29 -22.82
C ALA A 157 -5.86 8.91 -23.45
N ASP A 158 -5.01 8.51 -24.39
CA ASP A 158 -5.10 7.20 -25.04
C ASP A 158 -4.89 6.08 -24.00
N VAL A 159 -5.78 5.09 -24.03
CA VAL A 159 -5.69 3.89 -23.20
C VAL A 159 -4.60 2.96 -23.71
N SER A 160 -3.90 2.26 -22.79
CA SER A 160 -2.90 1.27 -23.20
C SER A 160 -3.56 0.08 -23.90
N SER A 161 -2.77 -0.70 -24.65
CA SER A 161 -3.28 -1.89 -25.35
C SER A 161 -3.94 -2.89 -24.39
N GLU A 162 -3.36 -3.07 -23.20
CA GLU A 162 -3.83 -3.96 -22.16
C GLU A 162 -5.12 -3.48 -21.51
N VAL A 163 -5.27 -2.16 -21.32
CA VAL A 163 -6.51 -1.56 -20.80
C VAL A 163 -7.60 -1.61 -21.87
N ASN A 164 -7.26 -1.39 -23.14
CA ASN A 164 -8.21 -1.43 -24.25
C ASN A 164 -8.85 -2.81 -24.40
N VAL A 165 -8.11 -3.90 -24.18
CA VAL A 165 -8.69 -5.26 -24.18
C VAL A 165 -9.83 -5.40 -23.15
N VAL A 166 -9.65 -4.83 -21.95
CA VAL A 166 -10.70 -4.81 -20.91
C VAL A 166 -11.83 -3.86 -21.33
N LEU A 167 -11.52 -2.69 -21.88
CA LEU A 167 -12.52 -1.73 -22.34
C LEU A 167 -13.47 -2.31 -23.39
N GLN A 168 -12.95 -2.98 -24.42
CA GLN A 168 -13.79 -3.58 -25.47
C GLN A 168 -14.74 -4.64 -24.91
N ARG A 169 -14.28 -5.40 -23.91
CA ARG A 169 -15.11 -6.37 -23.18
C ARG A 169 -16.21 -5.67 -22.38
N CYS A 170 -15.89 -4.59 -21.68
CA CYS A 170 -16.84 -3.79 -20.93
C CYS A 170 -17.90 -3.15 -21.84
N LEU A 171 -17.49 -2.59 -22.99
CA LEU A 171 -18.39 -1.98 -23.98
C LEU A 171 -19.41 -2.97 -24.56
N ALA A 172 -19.06 -4.25 -24.64
CA ALA A 172 -19.99 -5.30 -25.07
C ALA A 172 -21.04 -5.67 -24.01
N MET A 173 -20.82 -5.33 -22.73
CA MET A 173 -21.71 -5.67 -21.62
C MET A 173 -22.60 -4.50 -21.18
N VAL A 174 -22.07 -3.28 -21.22
CA VAL A 174 -22.80 -2.08 -20.82
C VAL A 174 -23.84 -1.73 -21.88
N LYS A 175 -25.07 -1.42 -21.44
CA LYS A 175 -26.19 -1.07 -22.32
C LYS A 175 -26.53 0.42 -22.17
N GLY A 176 -26.92 1.04 -23.27
CA GLY A 176 -27.34 2.44 -23.31
C GLY A 176 -26.23 3.39 -23.72
N GLU A 177 -26.54 4.33 -24.61
CA GLU A 177 -25.58 5.26 -25.23
C GLU A 177 -24.85 6.11 -24.18
N THR A 178 -25.58 6.72 -23.24
CA THR A 178 -24.99 7.53 -22.16
C THR A 178 -24.02 6.72 -21.28
N ALA A 179 -24.34 5.46 -20.98
CA ALA A 179 -23.48 4.61 -20.16
C ALA A 179 -22.19 4.20 -20.92
N LEU A 180 -22.29 3.99 -22.24
CA LEU A 180 -21.14 3.72 -23.10
C LEU A 180 -20.23 4.94 -23.24
N GLU A 181 -20.82 6.14 -23.40
CA GLU A 181 -20.07 7.40 -23.41
C GLU A 181 -19.33 7.64 -22.09
N GLU A 182 -20.01 7.41 -20.96
CA GLU A 182 -19.43 7.55 -19.63
C GLU A 182 -18.28 6.55 -19.42
N LEU A 183 -18.45 5.29 -19.81
CA LEU A 183 -17.41 4.27 -19.69
C LEU A 183 -16.15 4.63 -20.50
N ASN A 184 -16.32 5.13 -21.74
CA ASN A 184 -15.21 5.59 -22.56
C ASN A 184 -14.50 6.79 -21.92
N ALA A 185 -15.26 7.76 -21.42
CA ALA A 185 -14.69 8.92 -20.74
C ALA A 185 -13.96 8.54 -19.44
N ALA A 186 -14.48 7.56 -18.69
CA ALA A 186 -13.81 7.00 -17.52
C ALA A 186 -12.47 6.37 -17.91
N ALA A 187 -12.45 5.51 -18.93
CA ALA A 187 -11.24 4.88 -19.43
C ALA A 187 -10.17 5.90 -19.84
N GLY A 188 -10.56 6.92 -20.62
CA GLY A 188 -9.68 8.02 -21.01
C GLY A 188 -9.19 8.84 -19.81
N SER A 189 -10.04 9.10 -18.83
CA SER A 189 -9.68 9.84 -17.61
C SER A 189 -8.70 9.04 -16.73
N TYR A 190 -8.89 7.73 -16.62
CA TYR A 190 -8.00 6.85 -15.87
C TYR A 190 -6.62 6.80 -16.53
N ALA A 191 -6.58 6.65 -17.85
CA ALA A 191 -5.34 6.72 -18.62
C ALA A 191 -4.62 8.05 -18.41
N TRP A 192 -5.35 9.17 -18.47
CA TRP A 192 -4.77 10.50 -18.24
C TRP A 192 -4.20 10.64 -16.82
N ALA A 193 -4.95 10.24 -15.79
CA ALA A 193 -4.50 10.32 -14.40
C ALA A 193 -3.28 9.42 -14.15
N TRP A 194 -3.22 8.25 -14.78
CA TRP A 194 -2.05 7.39 -14.73
C TRP A 194 -0.83 8.05 -15.39
N GLN A 195 -0.97 8.50 -16.63
CA GLN A 195 0.13 9.06 -17.42
C GLN A 195 0.68 10.37 -16.86
N THR A 196 -0.14 11.16 -16.17
CA THR A 196 0.23 12.49 -15.67
C THR A 196 0.53 12.55 -14.18
N HIS A 197 0.03 11.60 -13.39
CA HIS A 197 0.14 11.65 -11.93
C HIS A 197 0.58 10.31 -11.32
N TYR A 198 -0.27 9.28 -11.39
CA TYR A 198 -0.06 8.05 -10.60
C TYR A 198 1.07 7.15 -11.11
N GLY A 199 1.32 7.15 -12.43
CA GLY A 199 2.41 6.41 -13.06
C GLY A 199 3.75 7.14 -13.05
N ARG A 200 3.86 8.31 -12.38
CA ARG A 200 5.08 9.11 -12.31
C ARG A 200 5.62 9.20 -10.90
N GLU A 201 6.93 8.98 -10.76
CA GLU A 201 7.66 9.38 -9.56
C GLU A 201 7.98 10.87 -9.65
N HIS A 202 7.89 11.58 -8.53
CA HIS A 202 8.19 13.02 -8.50
C HIS A 202 8.80 13.42 -7.15
N ASP A 203 9.63 14.47 -7.16
CA ASP A 203 10.17 15.08 -5.95
C ASP A 203 9.55 16.49 -5.79
N PRO A 204 8.55 16.66 -4.90
CA PRO A 204 7.88 17.94 -4.71
C PRO A 204 8.74 18.95 -3.92
N SER A 205 9.86 18.54 -3.34
CA SER A 205 10.67 19.36 -2.42
C SER A 205 11.98 19.85 -3.04
N GLN A 206 12.56 19.09 -3.96
CA GLN A 206 13.76 19.44 -4.73
C GLN A 206 14.92 19.97 -3.87
N ILE A 207 15.18 19.29 -2.75
CA ILE A 207 16.22 19.68 -1.80
C ILE A 207 17.59 19.30 -2.35
N LEU A 208 18.52 20.26 -2.39
CA LEU A 208 19.89 19.99 -2.80
C LEU A 208 20.57 19.03 -1.81
N GLY A 209 21.11 17.92 -2.33
CA GLY A 209 21.76 16.86 -1.56
C GLY A 209 20.83 15.77 -1.02
N GLU A 210 19.52 15.93 -1.14
CA GLU A 210 18.53 14.97 -0.63
C GLU A 210 17.35 14.82 -1.61
N ALA A 211 17.22 13.65 -2.24
CA ALA A 211 16.10 13.34 -3.11
C ALA A 211 14.93 12.88 -2.24
N ASN A 212 13.75 13.43 -2.50
CA ASN A 212 12.53 13.19 -1.73
C ASN A 212 11.41 12.78 -2.68
N GLU A 213 11.54 11.57 -3.19
CA GLU A 213 10.65 11.04 -4.20
C GLU A 213 9.35 10.55 -3.57
N PHE A 214 8.26 10.80 -4.28
CA PHE A 214 6.94 10.31 -3.96
C PHE A 214 6.41 9.52 -5.15
N ARG A 215 5.87 8.33 -4.88
CA ARG A 215 5.36 7.41 -5.90
C ARG A 215 4.17 6.61 -5.40
N TYR A 216 3.52 5.94 -6.34
CA TYR A 216 2.40 5.04 -6.10
C TYR A 216 2.77 3.61 -6.47
N ARG A 217 2.32 2.65 -5.68
CA ARG A 217 2.52 1.21 -5.91
C ARG A 217 1.16 0.51 -5.93
N PRO A 218 0.93 -0.48 -6.81
CA PRO A 218 -0.32 -1.24 -6.77
C PRO A 218 -0.54 -1.86 -5.39
N CYS A 219 -1.79 -1.88 -4.91
CA CYS A 219 -2.15 -2.76 -3.81
C CYS A 219 -2.08 -4.23 -4.29
N PRO A 220 -1.88 -5.20 -3.38
CA PRO A 220 -1.71 -6.59 -3.78
C PRO A 220 -2.96 -7.22 -4.41
N MET A 221 -4.15 -6.73 -4.03
CA MET A 221 -5.43 -7.27 -4.46
C MET A 221 -6.55 -6.26 -4.22
N VAL A 222 -7.52 -6.22 -5.14
CA VAL A 222 -8.85 -5.66 -4.89
C VAL A 222 -9.89 -6.77 -5.03
N LEU A 223 -10.72 -6.92 -4.00
CA LEU A 223 -11.95 -7.70 -4.07
C LEU A 223 -13.09 -6.77 -4.44
N VAL A 224 -13.97 -7.23 -5.32
CA VAL A 224 -15.21 -6.53 -5.66
C VAL A 224 -16.38 -7.33 -5.17
N ARG A 225 -17.37 -6.67 -4.56
CA ARG A 225 -18.72 -7.23 -4.38
C ARG A 225 -19.68 -6.37 -5.17
N ALA A 226 -20.49 -6.99 -6.03
CA ALA A 226 -21.50 -6.30 -6.84
C ALA A 226 -22.67 -7.24 -7.12
N ASP A 227 -23.83 -6.69 -7.52
CA ASP A 227 -25.06 -7.47 -7.72
C ASP A 227 -25.22 -8.01 -9.16
N GLY A 228 -24.31 -7.67 -10.07
CA GLY A 228 -24.30 -8.15 -11.45
C GLY A 228 -24.76 -7.10 -12.46
N GLU A 229 -25.92 -7.30 -13.11
CA GLU A 229 -26.36 -6.41 -14.21
C GLU A 229 -26.67 -4.98 -13.74
N ALA A 230 -27.22 -4.82 -12.53
CA ALA A 230 -27.58 -3.50 -11.99
C ALA A 230 -26.35 -2.59 -11.87
N ASP A 231 -25.16 -3.17 -11.66
CA ASP A 231 -23.91 -2.46 -11.45
C ASP A 231 -22.94 -2.59 -12.64
N ALA A 232 -23.41 -3.02 -13.81
CA ALA A 232 -22.52 -3.40 -14.91
C ALA A 232 -21.53 -2.29 -15.31
N LEU A 233 -22.00 -1.04 -15.39
CA LEU A 233 -21.15 0.12 -15.67
C LEU A 233 -20.05 0.30 -14.61
N ASP A 234 -20.40 0.22 -13.34
CA ASP A 234 -19.50 0.47 -12.22
C ASP A 234 -18.50 -0.67 -12.02
N VAL A 235 -18.92 -1.92 -12.19
CA VAL A 235 -18.01 -3.07 -12.23
C VAL A 235 -17.02 -2.93 -13.38
N CYS A 236 -17.46 -2.46 -14.55
CA CYS A 236 -16.59 -2.20 -15.69
C CYS A 236 -15.58 -1.08 -15.40
N LYS A 237 -16.00 0.01 -14.75
CA LYS A 237 -15.08 1.09 -14.30
C LYS A 237 -14.05 0.56 -13.30
N ILE A 238 -14.46 -0.23 -12.31
CA ILE A 238 -13.55 -0.85 -11.33
C ILE A 238 -12.51 -1.73 -12.04
N ALA A 239 -12.94 -2.52 -13.02
CA ALA A 239 -12.05 -3.36 -13.82
C ALA A 239 -11.03 -2.55 -14.63
N LEU A 240 -11.46 -1.46 -15.25
CA LEU A 240 -10.58 -0.53 -15.97
C LEU A 240 -9.59 0.16 -15.03
N ALA A 241 -10.03 0.60 -13.86
CA ALA A 241 -9.18 1.22 -12.85
C ALA A 241 -8.10 0.24 -12.35
N ALA A 242 -8.51 -0.97 -11.97
CA ALA A 242 -7.61 -2.02 -11.53
C ALA A 242 -6.58 -2.36 -12.62
N ARG A 243 -7.02 -2.51 -13.88
CA ARG A 243 -6.11 -2.79 -15.00
C ARG A 243 -5.14 -1.64 -15.27
N THR A 244 -5.63 -0.39 -15.21
CA THR A 244 -4.79 0.81 -15.38
C THR A 244 -3.69 0.88 -14.31
N CYS A 245 -4.01 0.49 -13.07
CA CYS A 245 -3.06 0.46 -11.97
C CYS A 245 -2.20 -0.80 -11.87
N GLY A 246 -2.48 -1.83 -12.68
CA GLY A 246 -1.79 -3.12 -12.61
C GLY A 246 -2.12 -3.92 -11.34
N VAL A 247 -3.37 -3.84 -10.87
CA VAL A 247 -3.83 -4.50 -9.64
C VAL A 247 -4.65 -5.75 -9.98
N PRO A 248 -4.34 -6.91 -9.39
CA PRO A 248 -5.17 -8.10 -9.50
C PRO A 248 -6.56 -7.86 -8.93
N LEU A 249 -7.59 -8.40 -9.61
CA LEU A 249 -8.99 -8.18 -9.27
C LEU A 249 -9.72 -9.50 -9.09
N THR A 250 -10.49 -9.64 -8.02
CA THR A 250 -11.46 -10.74 -7.88
C THR A 250 -12.85 -10.18 -7.70
N ILE A 251 -13.74 -10.44 -8.65
CA ILE A 251 -15.12 -9.96 -8.66
C ILE A 251 -16.04 -11.06 -8.11
N SER A 252 -16.66 -10.79 -6.98
CA SER A 252 -17.73 -11.59 -6.38
C SER A 252 -19.08 -11.12 -6.92
N LEU A 253 -19.81 -12.04 -7.55
CA LEU A 253 -21.15 -11.79 -8.10
C LEU A 253 -22.13 -12.86 -7.61
N PRO A 254 -23.44 -12.57 -7.56
CA PRO A 254 -24.46 -13.56 -7.23
C PRO A 254 -24.42 -14.78 -8.18
N PRO A 255 -24.83 -15.98 -7.72
CA PRO A 255 -24.82 -17.18 -8.56
C PRO A 255 -25.61 -17.06 -9.88
N ALA A 256 -26.61 -16.19 -9.93
CA ALA A 256 -27.41 -15.93 -11.12
C ALA A 256 -26.68 -15.12 -12.20
N ALA A 257 -25.58 -14.41 -11.87
CA ALA A 257 -24.85 -13.52 -12.78
C ALA A 257 -23.88 -14.26 -13.74
N THR A 258 -24.34 -15.37 -14.31
CA THR A 258 -23.54 -16.29 -15.14
C THR A 258 -22.97 -15.65 -16.41
N GLN A 259 -23.57 -14.55 -16.89
CA GLN A 259 -23.10 -13.79 -18.05
C GLN A 259 -21.71 -13.18 -17.87
N TRP A 260 -21.17 -13.13 -16.65
CA TRP A 260 -19.82 -12.64 -16.34
C TRP A 260 -18.78 -13.75 -16.24
N ALA A 261 -19.18 -15.03 -16.25
CA ALA A 261 -18.29 -16.15 -15.95
C ALA A 261 -17.06 -16.25 -16.88
N TRP A 262 -17.19 -15.76 -18.12
CA TRP A 262 -16.12 -15.78 -19.12
C TRP A 262 -14.95 -14.85 -18.80
N TRP A 263 -15.13 -13.84 -17.93
CA TRP A 263 -14.03 -12.93 -17.54
C TRP A 263 -12.87 -13.65 -16.84
N GLY A 264 -13.14 -14.74 -16.11
CA GLY A 264 -12.12 -15.50 -15.38
C GLY A 264 -11.08 -16.21 -16.28
N SER A 265 -11.26 -16.18 -17.60
CA SER A 265 -10.36 -16.84 -18.56
C SER A 265 -9.24 -15.95 -19.11
N ALA A 266 -9.21 -14.65 -18.79
CA ALA A 266 -8.16 -13.73 -19.25
C ALA A 266 -8.01 -12.46 -18.37
N ASN A 267 -6.79 -11.90 -18.33
CA ASN A 267 -6.47 -10.53 -17.88
C ASN A 267 -6.32 -10.23 -16.37
N ASP A 268 -5.82 -11.17 -15.55
CA ASP A 268 -5.61 -10.97 -14.10
C ASP A 268 -6.89 -10.61 -13.31
N ILE A 269 -8.06 -10.81 -13.93
CA ILE A 269 -9.38 -10.65 -13.33
C ILE A 269 -9.97 -12.05 -13.12
N GLN A 270 -10.33 -12.36 -11.89
CA GLN A 270 -11.05 -13.56 -11.52
C GLN A 270 -12.51 -13.22 -11.23
N VAL A 271 -13.44 -14.06 -11.69
CA VAL A 271 -14.86 -13.97 -11.31
C VAL A 271 -15.21 -15.17 -10.43
N VAL A 272 -15.88 -14.90 -9.32
CA VAL A 272 -16.39 -15.90 -8.39
C VAL A 272 -17.90 -15.69 -8.26
N LEU A 273 -18.67 -16.70 -8.65
CA LEU A 273 -20.11 -16.73 -8.47
C LEU A 273 -20.42 -17.33 -7.11
N GLU A 274 -20.88 -16.51 -6.17
CA GLU A 274 -21.11 -16.91 -4.78
C GLU A 274 -22.19 -16.04 -4.11
N ASP A 275 -22.90 -16.63 -3.15
CA ASP A 275 -23.82 -15.88 -2.30
C ASP A 275 -23.06 -15.02 -1.27
N GLU A 276 -23.81 -14.17 -0.56
CA GLU A 276 -23.22 -13.24 0.40
C GLU A 276 -22.52 -13.96 1.56
N ALA A 277 -23.07 -15.08 2.04
CA ALA A 277 -22.50 -15.83 3.15
C ALA A 277 -21.14 -16.44 2.75
N ALA A 278 -21.05 -17.04 1.57
CA ALA A 278 -19.80 -17.56 1.02
C ALA A 278 -18.75 -16.46 0.80
N PHE A 279 -19.18 -15.29 0.30
CA PHE A 279 -18.30 -14.14 0.14
C PHE A 279 -17.71 -13.68 1.49
N ILE A 280 -18.54 -13.57 2.54
CA ILE A 280 -18.11 -13.19 3.89
C ILE A 280 -17.06 -14.17 4.43
N GLU A 281 -17.27 -15.49 4.29
CA GLU A 281 -16.30 -16.50 4.72
C GLU A 281 -14.98 -16.42 3.95
N ARG A 282 -15.03 -16.04 2.68
CA ARG A 282 -13.83 -15.83 1.86
C ARG A 282 -13.11 -14.53 2.22
N LEU A 283 -13.85 -13.46 2.54
CA LEU A 283 -13.31 -12.16 2.95
C LEU A 283 -12.48 -12.28 4.23
N ARG A 284 -12.91 -13.09 5.21
CA ARG A 284 -12.13 -13.39 6.44
C ARG A 284 -10.80 -14.11 6.20
N LYS A 285 -10.52 -14.51 4.96
CA LYS A 285 -9.26 -15.13 4.55
C LYS A 285 -8.46 -14.22 3.61
N ALA A 286 -8.87 -12.96 3.48
CA ALA A 286 -8.19 -11.98 2.67
C ALA A 286 -6.74 -11.80 3.14
N LYS A 287 -5.85 -11.56 2.19
CA LYS A 287 -4.45 -11.28 2.49
C LYS A 287 -4.32 -9.85 3.03
N VAL A 288 -3.27 -9.61 3.82
CA VAL A 288 -2.86 -8.28 4.25
C VAL A 288 -2.81 -7.30 3.06
N ASP A 289 -3.21 -6.05 3.27
CA ASP A 289 -3.35 -4.98 2.25
C ASP A 289 -4.41 -5.23 1.17
N THR A 290 -5.27 -6.25 1.29
CA THR A 290 -6.44 -6.40 0.41
C THR A 290 -7.42 -5.26 0.66
N ARG A 291 -8.04 -4.76 -0.42
CA ARG A 291 -9.13 -3.77 -0.34
C ARG A 291 -10.41 -4.36 -0.89
N LEU A 292 -11.54 -4.02 -0.28
CA LEU A 292 -12.87 -4.32 -0.82
C LEU A 292 -13.42 -3.07 -1.50
N ARG A 293 -13.77 -3.18 -2.78
CA ARG A 293 -14.50 -2.16 -3.53
C ARG A 293 -15.92 -2.64 -3.79
N SER A 294 -16.91 -1.80 -3.55
CA SER A 294 -18.31 -2.10 -3.87
C SER A 294 -18.96 -0.90 -4.57
N PRO A 295 -19.71 -1.10 -5.67
CA PRO A 295 -20.48 -0.01 -6.31
C PRO A 295 -21.55 0.60 -5.40
N GLN A 296 -22.05 -0.20 -4.46
CA GLN A 296 -23.11 0.17 -3.51
C GLN A 296 -22.66 -0.05 -2.07
N PRO A 297 -23.27 0.65 -1.08
CA PRO A 297 -23.10 0.36 0.34
C PRO A 297 -23.27 -1.12 0.66
N VAL A 298 -22.31 -1.71 1.36
CA VAL A 298 -22.37 -3.12 1.75
C VAL A 298 -23.10 -3.30 3.09
N VAL A 299 -23.65 -4.50 3.31
CA VAL A 299 -24.33 -4.82 4.57
C VAL A 299 -23.37 -4.84 5.76
N ALA A 300 -23.91 -4.63 6.97
CA ALA A 300 -23.11 -4.57 8.20
C ALA A 300 -22.28 -5.85 8.46
N ALA A 301 -22.76 -7.02 8.05
CA ALA A 301 -22.04 -8.28 8.20
C ALA A 301 -20.72 -8.30 7.38
N ILE A 302 -20.71 -7.67 6.20
CA ILE A 302 -19.50 -7.51 5.39
C ILE A 302 -18.53 -6.54 6.06
N HIS A 303 -19.02 -5.41 6.59
CA HIS A 303 -18.20 -4.48 7.37
C HIS A 303 -17.56 -5.15 8.59
N GLN A 304 -18.34 -5.96 9.32
CA GLN A 304 -17.83 -6.71 10.47
C GLN A 304 -16.73 -7.70 10.05
N ALA A 305 -16.97 -8.50 9.01
CA ALA A 305 -15.99 -9.47 8.52
C ALA A 305 -14.72 -8.80 7.98
N ALA A 306 -14.84 -7.64 7.34
CA ALA A 306 -13.68 -6.86 6.88
C ALA A 306 -12.84 -6.33 8.05
N ASN A 307 -13.49 -5.84 9.12
CA ASN A 307 -12.82 -5.35 10.32
C ASN A 307 -12.08 -6.46 11.10
N GLU A 308 -12.57 -7.71 11.04
CA GLU A 308 -11.88 -8.86 11.67
C GLU A 308 -10.51 -9.16 11.05
N VAL A 309 -10.25 -8.67 9.84
CA VAL A 309 -9.01 -8.91 9.08
C VAL A 309 -8.40 -7.63 8.48
N ASP A 310 -8.77 -6.47 9.03
CA ASP A 310 -8.25 -5.15 8.63
C ASP A 310 -8.37 -4.82 7.12
N VAL A 311 -9.39 -5.35 6.45
CA VAL A 311 -9.67 -5.02 5.05
C VAL A 311 -10.41 -3.69 4.96
N ALA A 312 -9.86 -2.74 4.21
CA ALA A 312 -10.53 -1.47 3.94
C ALA A 312 -11.74 -1.68 3.01
N VAL A 313 -12.93 -1.33 3.49
CA VAL A 313 -14.17 -1.31 2.70
C VAL A 313 -14.35 0.05 2.04
N ILE A 314 -14.50 0.04 0.72
CA ILE A 314 -14.68 1.22 -0.13
C ILE A 314 -15.98 1.03 -0.89
N ASP A 315 -17.08 1.42 -0.27
CA ASP A 315 -18.45 1.30 -0.75
C ASP A 315 -19.07 2.67 -1.15
N GLU A 316 -18.18 3.61 -1.50
CA GLU A 316 -18.54 4.90 -2.10
C GLU A 316 -18.86 4.78 -3.60
N PRO A 317 -19.57 5.74 -4.22
CA PRO A 317 -19.86 5.71 -5.66
C PRO A 317 -18.60 5.53 -6.52
N VAL A 318 -18.69 4.75 -7.60
CA VAL A 318 -17.58 4.57 -8.55
C VAL A 318 -17.49 5.77 -9.48
N LEU A 319 -16.38 6.49 -9.42
CA LEU A 319 -16.22 7.76 -10.13
C LEU A 319 -15.52 7.55 -11.48
N SER A 320 -16.01 8.22 -12.53
CA SER A 320 -15.33 8.24 -13.83
C SER A 320 -14.05 9.09 -13.82
N ASN A 321 -13.85 9.93 -12.80
CA ASN A 321 -12.65 10.75 -12.68
C ASN A 321 -11.46 9.94 -12.13
N GLY A 322 -10.43 9.74 -12.97
CA GLY A 322 -9.25 8.96 -12.59
C GLY A 322 -8.43 9.53 -11.45
N ARG A 323 -8.41 10.86 -11.26
CA ARG A 323 -7.68 11.48 -10.15
C ARG A 323 -8.29 11.11 -8.80
N LEU A 324 -9.58 10.81 -8.75
CA LEU A 324 -10.27 10.41 -7.53
C LEU A 324 -10.36 8.88 -7.41
N GLU A 325 -10.78 8.15 -8.45
CA GLU A 325 -11.02 6.71 -8.33
C GLU A 325 -9.73 5.90 -8.17
N LEU A 326 -8.65 6.21 -8.92
CA LEU A 326 -7.44 5.38 -8.92
C LEU A 326 -6.71 5.33 -7.57
N ARG A 327 -6.98 6.26 -6.63
CA ARG A 327 -6.41 6.24 -5.27
C ARG A 327 -6.75 4.96 -4.51
N TYR A 328 -7.89 4.35 -4.81
CA TYR A 328 -8.38 3.14 -4.17
C TYR A 328 -7.62 1.87 -4.60
N TYR A 329 -6.79 1.96 -5.63
CA TYR A 329 -6.03 0.83 -6.20
C TYR A 329 -4.52 0.95 -5.91
N LEU A 330 -4.11 2.06 -5.28
CA LEU A 330 -2.71 2.42 -5.09
C LEU A 330 -2.38 2.61 -3.62
N ARG A 331 -1.14 2.29 -3.28
CA ARG A 331 -0.48 2.56 -2.00
C ARG A 331 0.59 3.61 -2.24
N GLU A 332 0.57 4.66 -1.43
CA GLU A 332 1.55 5.73 -1.53
C GLU A 332 2.90 5.29 -0.92
N GLN A 333 4.01 5.76 -1.48
CA GLN A 333 5.35 5.52 -0.96
C GLN A 333 6.21 6.78 -1.05
N ALA A 334 6.89 7.11 0.04
CA ALA A 334 7.89 8.17 0.08
C ALA A 334 9.28 7.55 0.17
N ILE A 335 10.23 8.09 -0.60
CA ILE A 335 11.61 7.61 -0.67
C ILE A 335 12.53 8.80 -0.48
N SER A 336 13.34 8.75 0.57
CA SER A 336 14.28 9.81 0.89
C SER A 336 15.72 9.31 0.82
N TYR A 337 16.50 9.90 -0.07
CA TYR A 337 17.85 9.45 -0.39
C TYR A 337 18.85 10.60 -0.34
N THR A 338 19.86 10.45 0.54
CA THR A 338 21.00 11.36 0.57
C THR A 338 21.96 11.06 -0.58
N TYR A 339 22.07 11.98 -1.54
CA TYR A 339 22.93 11.83 -2.73
C TYR A 339 24.20 12.68 -2.68
N HIS A 340 24.63 13.12 -1.48
CA HIS A 340 25.93 13.77 -1.28
C HIS A 340 26.87 12.89 -0.44
N ARG A 341 28.18 13.05 -0.63
CA ARG A 341 29.20 12.50 0.25
C ARG A 341 29.91 13.63 0.97
N TYR A 342 29.60 13.80 2.25
CA TYR A 342 30.15 14.88 3.09
C TYR A 342 29.99 16.27 2.44
N GLY A 343 28.81 16.55 1.88
CA GLY A 343 28.50 17.82 1.20
C GLY A 343 28.84 17.85 -0.30
N ASN A 344 29.68 16.94 -0.79
CA ASN A 344 29.96 16.83 -2.22
C ASN A 344 28.81 16.11 -2.94
N ILE A 345 28.10 16.81 -3.83
CA ILE A 345 26.98 16.27 -4.58
C ILE A 345 27.45 15.16 -5.52
N ILE A 346 26.85 13.98 -5.41
CA ILE A 346 27.05 12.87 -6.33
C ILE A 346 25.91 12.93 -7.34
N THR A 347 26.14 13.61 -8.47
CA THR A 347 25.14 13.67 -9.54
C THR A 347 24.82 12.24 -10.00
N PRO A 348 23.56 11.78 -9.94
CA PRO A 348 23.16 10.53 -10.58
C PRO A 348 23.44 10.64 -12.09
N PRO A 349 23.96 9.59 -12.76
CA PRO A 349 24.02 9.57 -14.22
C PRO A 349 22.63 9.90 -14.79
N LYS A 350 22.57 10.76 -15.80
CA LYS A 350 21.32 11.09 -16.49
C LYS A 350 20.66 9.79 -16.98
N GLY A 351 19.46 9.48 -16.49
CA GLY A 351 18.61 8.43 -17.05
C GLY A 351 18.36 7.17 -16.22
N GLU A 352 18.89 7.04 -15.00
CA GLU A 352 18.70 5.80 -14.20
C GLU A 352 17.84 5.95 -12.92
N VAL A 353 17.32 7.16 -12.62
CA VAL A 353 16.43 7.38 -11.46
C VAL A 353 15.31 8.40 -11.77
N ARG A 354 14.74 8.37 -12.98
CA ARG A 354 13.52 9.14 -13.28
C ARG A 354 12.47 8.27 -13.92
#